data_AF-I2GTE8-F1
#
_entry.id   AF-I2GTE8-F1
#
_cell.length_a   1.000
_cell.length_b   1.000
_cell.length_c   1.000
_cell.angle_alpha   90.00
_cell.angle_beta   90.00
_cell.angle_gamma   90.00
#
_symmetry.space_group_name_H-M   'P 1'
#
loop_
_entity.id
_entity.type
_entity.pdbx_description
1 polymer ?
#
loop_
_entity_poly.entity_id
_entity_poly.type
_entity_poly.pdbx_seq_one_letter_code
_entity_poly.pdbx_strand_id
1 'polypeptide(L)'
;MSFIDTLKTLFGLTPSRVDQPTDQPNDTEGTLPSPKPAPSGLPPAAQRRDQVVRFIVDKLRPYQNEPGAAPVGLRLCIACSSPEEEESYRVALRTNQPGKFQTELNRHLADNYISLSKNWRFESEFYQGELPDCTYREGNLGLIVLDGSKPDGPPQLARLVTVAGQTEQTEYLLDPTQQTTFCIGRGRTTQTSSGRVRTNDIVILNDNDPGFDPEKGAGNGAVSRAHATIRYNMAQRQYALLVDAGGLPASGNKTKIFHPDDRMERADIAGMSYPLQHGDQIELGGSVTLHFELR
;
A
#
# COMPACT_ATOMS: atom_id res chain seq x y z
N MET A 1 -19.01 26.20 58.05
CA MET A 1 -20.26 25.97 57.28
C MET A 1 -20.52 27.20 56.45
N SER A 2 -20.47 27.08 55.12
CA SER A 2 -20.43 28.25 54.23
C SER A 2 -21.06 27.92 52.87
N PHE A 3 -22.16 28.63 52.58
CA PHE A 3 -22.72 29.05 51.28
C PHE A 3 -23.02 28.04 50.15
N ILE A 4 -22.51 26.80 50.17
CA ILE A 4 -22.72 25.84 49.06
C ILE A 4 -23.97 24.97 49.26
N ASP A 5 -24.43 24.76 50.49
CA ASP A 5 -25.62 23.95 50.77
C ASP A 5 -26.93 24.65 50.38
N THR A 6 -26.90 25.98 50.16
CA THR A 6 -28.07 26.80 49.82
C THR A 6 -28.43 26.79 48.32
N LEU A 7 -27.64 26.15 47.45
CA LEU A 7 -27.91 26.10 46.01
C LEU A 7 -28.50 24.77 45.52
N LYS A 8 -28.54 23.73 46.36
CA LYS A 8 -29.17 22.44 46.00
C LYS A 8 -30.68 22.39 46.25
N THR A 9 -31.23 23.43 46.87
CA THR A 9 -32.67 23.56 47.18
C THR A 9 -33.47 24.31 46.10
N LEU A 10 -32.85 24.77 45.01
CA LEU A 10 -33.53 25.58 43.98
C LEU A 10 -34.09 24.82 42.77
N PHE A 11 -33.89 23.50 42.66
CA PHE A 11 -34.52 22.69 41.59
C PHE A 11 -35.11 21.38 42.14
N GLY A 12 -36.13 21.55 42.99
CA GLY A 12 -37.38 20.81 42.81
C GLY A 12 -37.40 19.33 43.18
N LEU A 13 -37.03 18.97 44.41
CA LEU A 13 -37.51 17.74 45.04
C LEU A 13 -38.05 18.09 46.43
N THR A 14 -39.36 18.28 46.54
CA THR A 14 -40.06 18.25 47.83
C THR A 14 -40.39 16.83 48.24
N PRO A 15 -40.55 16.59 49.56
CA PRO A 15 -40.26 15.32 50.19
C PRO A 15 -41.53 14.54 50.53
N SER A 16 -41.37 13.29 50.93
CA SER A 16 -42.36 12.64 51.78
C SER A 16 -41.67 11.87 52.90
N ARG A 17 -42.29 11.99 54.06
CA ARG A 17 -41.79 11.95 55.42
C ARG A 17 -42.13 10.59 56.04
N VAL A 18 -41.11 9.97 56.64
CA VAL A 18 -41.04 9.31 57.96
C VAL A 18 -42.11 8.26 58.32
N ASP A 19 -41.66 7.06 58.69
CA ASP A 19 -41.84 6.50 60.04
C ASP A 19 -40.94 5.26 60.26
N GLN A 20 -40.18 5.29 61.37
CA GLN A 20 -39.62 4.13 62.10
C GLN A 20 -40.66 3.70 63.15
N PRO A 21 -40.64 2.49 63.79
CA PRO A 21 -39.49 1.73 64.32
C PRO A 21 -39.64 0.18 64.07
N THR A 22 -38.78 -0.78 64.44
CA THR A 22 -38.30 -1.17 65.79
C THR A 22 -37.37 -2.41 65.65
N ASP A 23 -36.36 -2.49 66.52
CA ASP A 23 -35.61 -3.65 67.08
C ASP A 23 -35.04 -4.84 66.27
N GLN A 24 -33.71 -5.00 66.50
CA GLN A 24 -32.94 -6.21 66.84
C GLN A 24 -32.29 -7.12 65.76
N PRO A 25 -31.16 -7.77 66.12
CA PRO A 25 -30.03 -8.03 65.24
C PRO A 25 -29.99 -9.48 64.72
N ASN A 26 -29.29 -9.71 63.60
CA ASN A 26 -28.73 -11.02 63.32
C ASN A 26 -27.56 -10.93 62.34
N ASP A 27 -26.46 -11.58 62.72
CA ASP A 27 -25.28 -11.89 61.92
C ASP A 27 -25.66 -12.68 60.66
N THR A 28 -25.10 -12.33 59.49
CA THR A 28 -24.71 -13.33 58.48
C THR A 28 -23.67 -12.78 57.49
N GLU A 29 -22.50 -13.42 57.54
CA GLU A 29 -21.54 -13.73 56.47
C GLU A 29 -21.28 -12.73 55.33
N GLY A 30 -20.02 -12.28 55.28
CA GLY A 30 -19.43 -11.66 54.12
C GLY A 30 -19.39 -12.61 52.93
N THR A 31 -19.85 -12.12 51.78
CA THR A 31 -19.56 -12.74 50.48
C THR A 31 -18.75 -11.75 49.66
N LEU A 32 -17.47 -12.05 49.47
CA LEU A 32 -16.61 -11.38 48.50
C LEU A 32 -17.19 -11.59 47.09
N PRO A 33 -17.32 -10.55 46.25
CA PRO A 33 -17.75 -10.73 44.87
C PRO A 33 -16.65 -11.48 44.10
N SER A 34 -16.99 -12.65 43.57
CA SER A 34 -16.12 -13.46 42.73
C SER A 34 -15.72 -12.67 41.46
N PRO A 35 -14.45 -12.72 41.03
CA PRO A 35 -14.02 -12.02 39.83
C PRO A 35 -14.69 -12.62 38.58
N LYS A 36 -15.25 -11.76 37.73
CA LYS A 36 -15.78 -12.13 36.41
C LYS A 36 -14.70 -12.90 35.62
N PRO A 37 -15.04 -14.03 34.96
CA PRO A 37 -14.10 -14.73 34.11
C PRO A 37 -13.65 -13.83 32.95
N ALA A 38 -12.35 -13.77 32.71
CA ALA A 38 -11.78 -13.08 31.56
C ALA A 38 -12.33 -13.72 30.26
N PRO A 39 -12.68 -12.92 29.23
CA PRO A 39 -13.21 -13.46 28.00
C PRO A 39 -12.15 -14.31 27.30
N SER A 40 -12.38 -15.62 27.24
CA SER A 40 -11.53 -16.61 26.58
C SER A 40 -11.82 -16.68 25.08
N GLY A 41 -11.57 -15.57 24.38
CA GLY A 41 -11.69 -15.49 22.93
C GLY A 41 -10.53 -14.69 22.34
N LEU A 42 -10.19 -14.96 21.07
CA LEU A 42 -9.24 -14.12 20.33
C LEU A 42 -9.71 -12.66 20.42
N PRO A 43 -8.79 -11.69 20.63
CA PRO A 43 -9.17 -10.29 20.79
C PRO A 43 -9.97 -9.81 19.58
N PRO A 44 -10.99 -8.95 19.78
CA PRO A 44 -11.75 -8.38 18.69
C PRO A 44 -10.83 -7.73 17.64
N ALA A 45 -11.19 -7.80 16.36
CA ALA A 45 -10.37 -7.28 15.27
C ALA A 45 -9.98 -5.79 15.43
N ALA A 46 -10.83 -5.00 16.10
CA ALA A 46 -10.51 -3.62 16.46
C ALA A 46 -9.34 -3.54 17.47
N GLN A 47 -9.36 -4.35 18.53
CA GLN A 47 -8.29 -4.38 19.52
C GLN A 47 -6.97 -4.88 18.92
N ARG A 48 -7.01 -5.89 18.03
CA ARG A 48 -5.82 -6.32 17.28
C ARG A 48 -5.29 -5.21 16.38
N ARG A 49 -6.17 -4.47 15.70
CA ARG A 49 -5.77 -3.33 14.87
C ARG A 49 -5.04 -2.28 15.71
N ASP A 50 -5.60 -1.92 16.87
CA ASP A 50 -4.97 -0.96 17.79
C ASP A 50 -3.62 -1.44 18.30
N GLN A 51 -3.50 -2.74 18.61
CA GLN A 51 -2.23 -3.37 18.99
C GLN A 51 -1.18 -3.24 17.88
N VAL A 52 -1.54 -3.55 16.63
CA VAL A 52 -0.62 -3.46 15.48
C VAL A 52 -0.21 -2.01 15.23
N VAL A 53 -1.17 -1.08 15.22
CA VAL A 53 -0.88 0.36 15.01
C VAL A 53 0.06 0.87 16.09
N ARG A 54 -0.22 0.55 17.36
CA ARG A 54 0.64 0.93 18.49
C ARG A 54 2.04 0.37 18.35
N PHE A 55 2.17 -0.92 18.02
CA PHE A 55 3.47 -1.54 17.76
C PHE A 55 4.25 -0.79 16.67
N ILE A 56 3.64 -0.53 15.51
CA ILE A 56 4.29 0.17 14.41
C ILE A 56 4.73 1.57 14.83
N VAL A 57 3.83 2.35 15.44
CA VAL A 57 4.12 3.73 15.89
C VAL A 57 5.26 3.73 16.92
N ASP A 58 5.20 2.83 17.92
CA ASP A 58 6.21 2.76 18.97
C ASP A 58 7.59 2.38 18.42
N LYS A 59 7.67 1.48 17.43
CA LYS A 59 8.93 1.09 16.79
C LYS A 59 9.47 2.14 15.83
N LEU A 60 8.62 2.98 15.25
CA LEU A 60 9.03 4.04 14.32
C LEU A 60 9.36 5.38 14.98
N ARG A 61 9.28 5.48 16.31
CA ARG A 61 9.73 6.69 17.05
C ARG A 61 11.15 7.16 16.71
N PRO A 62 12.15 6.29 16.47
CA PRO A 62 13.50 6.74 16.07
C PRO A 62 13.52 7.59 14.79
N TYR A 63 12.51 7.48 13.92
CA TYR A 63 12.40 8.25 12.68
C TYR A 63 11.66 9.58 12.85
N GLN A 64 11.29 9.95 14.09
CA GLN A 64 10.71 11.25 14.39
C GLN A 64 11.74 12.34 14.08
N ASN A 65 11.48 13.13 13.03
CA ASN A 65 12.30 14.25 12.55
C ASN A 65 13.59 13.90 11.78
N GLU A 66 13.71 12.69 11.21
CA GLU A 66 14.82 12.35 10.31
C GLU A 66 14.38 12.28 8.84
N PRO A 67 14.19 13.43 8.14
CA PRO A 67 13.72 13.42 6.76
C PRO A 67 14.71 12.78 5.78
N GLY A 68 16.01 12.71 6.12
CA GLY A 68 17.05 12.08 5.29
C GLY A 68 17.13 10.56 5.40
N ALA A 69 16.59 9.97 6.47
CA ALA A 69 16.56 8.53 6.72
C ALA A 69 15.12 7.98 6.76
N ALA A 70 14.16 8.76 6.25
CA ALA A 70 12.75 8.41 6.28
C ALA A 70 12.51 7.09 5.52
N PRO A 71 11.93 6.07 6.16
CA PRO A 71 11.69 4.80 5.52
C PRO A 71 10.88 4.94 4.23
N VAL A 72 11.24 4.14 3.22
CA VAL A 72 10.54 4.09 1.93
C VAL A 72 9.38 3.11 1.94
N GLY A 73 9.30 2.27 2.97
CA GLY A 73 8.22 1.30 3.15
C GLY A 73 8.35 0.57 4.49
N LEU A 74 7.29 -0.14 4.83
CA LEU A 74 7.19 -0.97 6.02
C LEU A 74 6.64 -2.33 5.61
N ARG A 75 7.23 -3.41 6.11
CA ARG A 75 6.66 -4.74 6.03
C ARG A 75 6.39 -5.28 7.42
N LEU A 76 5.12 -5.57 7.69
CA LEU A 76 4.67 -6.19 8.92
C LEU A 76 4.68 -7.71 8.76
N CYS A 77 5.49 -8.40 9.53
CA CYS A 77 5.51 -9.86 9.60
C CYS A 77 4.71 -10.31 10.81
N ILE A 78 3.79 -11.24 10.65
CA ILE A 78 2.93 -11.73 11.74
C ILE A 78 3.07 -13.24 11.84
N ALA A 79 3.53 -13.72 12.99
CA ALA A 79 3.50 -15.12 13.33
C ALA A 79 2.11 -15.47 13.86
N CYS A 80 1.45 -16.42 13.19
CA CYS A 80 0.13 -16.92 13.58
C CYS A 80 0.28 -18.36 14.06
N SER A 81 -0.35 -18.67 15.20
CA SER A 81 -0.34 -20.04 15.75
C SER A 81 -1.50 -20.89 15.23
N SER A 82 -2.50 -20.25 14.60
CA SER A 82 -3.67 -20.92 14.04
C SER A 82 -4.26 -20.13 12.85
N PRO A 83 -5.01 -20.79 11.94
CA PRO A 83 -5.71 -20.11 10.86
C PRO A 83 -6.75 -19.08 11.34
N GLU A 84 -7.39 -19.32 12.49
CA GLU A 84 -8.37 -18.39 13.10
C GLU A 84 -7.70 -17.08 13.52
N GLU A 85 -6.48 -17.17 14.06
CA GLU A 85 -5.67 -16.01 14.39
C GLU A 85 -5.23 -15.25 13.14
N GLU A 86 -4.80 -15.95 12.09
CA GLU A 86 -4.45 -15.34 10.82
C GLU A 86 -5.62 -14.54 10.24
N GLU A 87 -6.82 -15.14 10.21
CA GLU A 87 -8.03 -14.47 9.74
C GLU A 87 -8.37 -13.25 10.60
N SER A 88 -8.20 -13.36 11.92
CA SER A 88 -8.37 -12.23 12.85
C SER A 88 -7.47 -11.04 12.48
N TYR A 89 -6.21 -11.30 12.12
CA TYR A 89 -5.31 -10.26 11.63
C TYR A 89 -5.67 -9.77 10.23
N ARG A 90 -6.11 -10.64 9.31
CA ARG A 90 -6.58 -10.23 7.98
C ARG A 90 -7.72 -9.23 8.05
N VAL A 91 -8.66 -9.43 8.97
CA VAL A 91 -9.76 -8.50 9.25
C VAL A 91 -9.24 -7.22 9.91
N ALA A 92 -8.33 -7.33 10.88
CA ALA A 92 -7.75 -6.16 11.55
C ALA A 92 -7.00 -5.24 10.57
N LEU A 93 -6.21 -5.83 9.66
CA LEU A 93 -5.44 -5.16 8.62
C LEU A 93 -6.27 -4.78 7.39
N ARG A 94 -7.57 -5.12 7.36
CA ARG A 94 -8.47 -4.87 6.22
C ARG A 94 -7.87 -5.32 4.89
N THR A 95 -7.32 -6.53 4.86
CA THR A 95 -6.66 -7.10 3.65
C THR A 95 -7.60 -7.17 2.44
N ASN A 96 -8.91 -7.23 2.65
CA ASN A 96 -9.95 -7.17 1.62
C ASN A 96 -10.25 -5.76 1.08
N GLN A 97 -9.66 -4.71 1.66
CA GLN A 97 -9.86 -3.32 1.27
C GLN A 97 -8.49 -2.65 1.13
N PRO A 98 -7.81 -2.85 -0.03
CA PRO A 98 -6.45 -2.36 -0.27
C PRO A 98 -6.30 -0.88 0.07
N GLY A 99 -5.18 -0.55 0.71
CA GLY A 99 -4.84 0.83 1.09
C GLY A 99 -5.57 1.38 2.32
N LYS A 100 -6.73 0.84 2.74
CA LYS A 100 -7.48 1.43 3.88
C LYS A 100 -6.71 1.40 5.20
N PHE A 101 -6.04 0.30 5.50
CA PHE A 101 -5.22 0.23 6.71
C PHE A 101 -4.02 1.18 6.62
N GLN A 102 -3.38 1.28 5.45
CA GLN A 102 -2.28 2.22 5.24
C GLN A 102 -2.71 3.68 5.40
N THR A 103 -3.89 4.07 4.90
CA THR A 103 -4.46 5.41 5.11
C THR A 103 -4.72 5.68 6.60
N GLU A 104 -5.24 4.70 7.33
CA GLU A 104 -5.46 4.81 8.78
C GLU A 104 -4.13 4.95 9.53
N LEU A 105 -3.15 4.08 9.22
CA LEU A 105 -1.81 4.11 9.78
C LEU A 105 -1.11 5.45 9.51
N ASN A 106 -1.24 6.01 8.30
CA ASN A 106 -0.71 7.33 7.96
C ASN A 106 -1.18 8.42 8.93
N ARG A 107 -2.47 8.42 9.30
CA ARG A 107 -2.99 9.38 10.29
C ARG A 107 -2.32 9.20 11.65
N HIS A 108 -2.22 7.96 12.13
CA HIS A 108 -1.56 7.66 13.41
C HIS A 108 -0.07 8.03 13.41
N LEU A 109 0.64 7.81 12.31
CA LEU A 109 2.04 8.22 12.18
C LEU A 109 2.18 9.74 12.21
N ALA A 110 1.31 10.46 11.49
CA ALA A 110 1.28 11.93 11.50
C ALA A 110 0.96 12.51 12.89
N ASP A 111 0.00 11.93 13.61
CA ASP A 111 -0.33 12.31 15.00
C ASP A 111 0.85 12.14 15.96
N ASN A 112 1.82 11.27 15.61
CA ASN A 112 3.04 11.01 16.37
C ASN A 112 4.29 11.66 15.73
N TYR A 113 4.11 12.61 14.81
CA TYR A 113 5.18 13.34 14.12
C TYR A 113 6.20 12.45 13.38
N ILE A 114 5.77 11.27 12.93
CA ILE A 114 6.56 10.36 12.11
C ILE A 114 6.23 10.62 10.65
N SER A 115 7.23 11.09 9.89
CA SER A 115 7.09 11.37 8.46
C SER A 115 7.85 10.33 7.65
N LEU A 116 7.13 9.54 6.85
CA LEU A 116 7.71 8.57 5.93
C LEU A 116 7.90 9.20 4.54
N SER A 117 8.66 8.52 3.67
CA SER A 117 8.88 8.98 2.30
C SER A 117 7.57 9.16 1.52
N LYS A 118 7.56 10.10 0.56
CA LYS A 118 6.41 10.27 -0.34
C LYS A 118 6.18 8.96 -1.10
N ASN A 119 4.92 8.49 -1.14
CA ASN A 119 4.52 7.21 -1.74
C ASN A 119 5.13 5.97 -1.07
N TRP A 120 5.40 6.01 0.24
CA TRP A 120 5.79 4.82 0.99
C TRP A 120 4.71 3.73 0.91
N ARG A 121 5.09 2.47 1.17
CA ARG A 121 4.19 1.31 1.10
C ARG A 121 4.13 0.54 2.40
N PHE A 122 2.96 0.00 2.69
CA PHE A 122 2.73 -0.93 3.79
C PHE A 122 2.41 -2.31 3.21
N GLU A 123 3.21 -3.30 3.56
CA GLU A 123 2.98 -4.71 3.24
C GLU A 123 2.78 -5.51 4.54
N SER A 124 2.04 -6.60 4.46
CA SER A 124 1.88 -7.54 5.57
C SER A 124 2.03 -8.97 5.09
N GLU A 125 2.82 -9.76 5.80
CA GLU A 125 3.07 -11.18 5.51
C GLU A 125 2.80 -12.03 6.76
N PHE A 126 2.20 -13.19 6.54
CA PHE A 126 1.84 -14.14 7.60
C PHE A 126 2.79 -15.33 7.59
N TYR A 127 3.22 -15.74 8.78
CA TYR A 127 4.18 -16.83 9.00
C TYR A 127 3.57 -17.86 9.94
N GLN A 128 3.69 -19.14 9.56
CA GLN A 128 3.34 -20.26 10.42
C GLN A 128 4.59 -20.66 11.21
N GLY A 129 4.65 -20.27 12.49
CA GLY A 129 5.81 -20.52 13.36
C GLY A 129 6.68 -19.29 13.60
N GLU A 130 7.95 -19.35 13.20
CA GLU A 130 8.92 -18.29 13.51
C GLU A 130 8.88 -17.12 12.53
N LEU A 131 9.08 -15.91 13.06
CA LEU A 131 9.23 -14.69 12.27
C LEU A 131 10.60 -14.66 11.56
N PRO A 132 10.70 -14.02 10.38
CA PRO A 132 11.98 -13.75 9.75
C PRO A 132 12.83 -12.79 10.59
N ASP A 133 14.07 -12.54 10.15
CA ASP A 133 14.91 -11.51 10.78
C ASP A 133 14.29 -10.12 10.53
N CYS A 134 13.65 -9.58 11.56
CA CYS A 134 12.91 -8.32 11.49
C CYS A 134 13.72 -7.20 12.13
N THR A 135 13.66 -5.97 11.57
CA THR A 135 14.28 -4.78 12.17
C THR A 135 13.82 -4.56 13.62
N TYR A 136 12.53 -4.76 13.87
CA TYR A 136 11.94 -4.74 15.20
C TYR A 136 11.05 -5.96 15.40
N ARG A 137 10.98 -6.46 16.65
CA ARG A 137 10.13 -7.58 17.02
C ARG A 137 9.48 -7.35 18.37
N GLU A 138 8.23 -7.76 18.51
CA GLU A 138 7.50 -7.78 19.78
C GLU A 138 6.46 -8.90 19.76
N GLY A 139 6.70 -9.94 20.58
CA GLY A 139 5.86 -11.13 20.60
C GLY A 139 5.78 -11.78 19.21
N ASN A 140 4.55 -11.89 18.69
CA ASN A 140 4.25 -12.47 17.39
C ASN A 140 4.25 -11.44 16.23
N LEU A 141 4.62 -10.19 16.49
CA LEU A 141 4.75 -9.14 15.49
C LEU A 141 6.22 -8.85 15.19
N GLY A 142 6.53 -8.72 13.91
CA GLY A 142 7.80 -8.28 13.37
C GLY A 142 7.58 -7.09 12.44
N LEU A 143 8.48 -6.12 12.44
CA LEU A 143 8.49 -4.99 11.53
C LEU A 143 9.83 -4.93 10.82
N ILE A 144 9.81 -5.00 9.50
CA ILE A 144 10.95 -4.69 8.65
C ILE A 144 10.77 -3.27 8.15
N VAL A 145 11.75 -2.43 8.44
CA VAL A 145 11.78 -1.04 7.94
C VAL A 145 12.63 -1.01 6.68
N LEU A 146 11.99 -0.65 5.56
CA LEU A 146 12.66 -0.60 4.27
C LEU A 146 13.37 0.75 4.15
N ASP A 147 14.70 0.70 4.11
CA ASP A 147 15.56 1.84 3.81
C ASP A 147 15.83 1.87 2.31
N GLY A 148 15.65 3.04 1.68
CA GLY A 148 15.89 3.17 0.26
C GLY A 148 17.35 3.01 -0.17
N SER A 149 18.29 3.12 0.77
CA SER A 149 19.70 2.88 0.55
C SER A 149 20.12 1.41 0.65
N LYS A 150 19.27 0.55 1.25
CA LYS A 150 19.54 -0.88 1.49
C LYS A 150 18.33 -1.73 1.11
N PRO A 151 18.16 -2.06 -0.18
CA PRO A 151 17.11 -2.97 -0.59
C PRO A 151 17.33 -4.36 0.02
N ASP A 152 16.30 -4.90 0.66
CA ASP A 152 16.33 -6.23 1.28
C ASP A 152 15.83 -7.31 0.29
N GLY A 153 16.63 -8.36 0.12
CA GLY A 153 16.36 -9.49 -0.79
C GLY A 153 16.66 -9.25 -2.28
N PRO A 154 16.51 -10.28 -3.13
CA PRO A 154 16.75 -10.18 -4.56
C PRO A 154 15.74 -9.24 -5.24
N PRO A 155 16.13 -8.51 -6.30
CA PRO A 155 15.21 -7.63 -7.01
C PRO A 155 14.04 -8.42 -7.61
N GLN A 156 12.86 -7.80 -7.58
CA GLN A 156 11.64 -8.38 -8.11
C GLN A 156 11.70 -8.34 -9.65
N LEU A 157 11.66 -9.50 -10.29
CA LEU A 157 11.56 -9.60 -11.74
C LEU A 157 10.13 -9.36 -12.20
N ALA A 158 9.96 -8.90 -13.44
CA ALA A 158 8.66 -8.79 -14.07
C ALA A 158 8.73 -9.14 -15.56
N ARG A 159 7.57 -9.34 -16.17
CA ARG A 159 7.39 -9.56 -17.60
C ARG A 159 6.30 -8.66 -18.13
N LEU A 160 6.49 -8.15 -19.34
CA LEU A 160 5.43 -7.54 -20.14
C LEU A 160 5.05 -8.47 -21.28
N VAL A 161 3.76 -8.70 -21.46
CA VAL A 161 3.20 -9.52 -22.55
C VAL A 161 2.33 -8.65 -23.44
N THR A 162 2.48 -8.77 -24.74
CA THR A 162 1.69 -7.99 -25.69
C THR A 162 0.33 -8.64 -25.87
N VAL A 163 -0.74 -7.89 -25.57
CA VAL A 163 -2.13 -8.36 -25.66
C VAL A 163 -2.79 -7.84 -26.93
N ALA A 164 -2.56 -6.57 -27.26
CA ALA A 164 -3.09 -5.93 -28.46
C ALA A 164 -2.04 -5.01 -29.09
N GLY A 165 -2.08 -4.88 -30.42
CA GLY A 165 -1.03 -4.24 -31.20
C GLY A 165 0.11 -5.20 -31.54
N GLN A 166 1.16 -4.68 -32.18
CA GLN A 166 2.32 -5.48 -32.56
C GLN A 166 3.63 -4.87 -32.04
N THR A 167 4.35 -5.68 -31.28
CA THR A 167 5.68 -5.39 -30.75
C THR A 167 6.74 -6.19 -31.48
N GLU A 168 8.00 -5.82 -31.31
CA GLU A 168 9.13 -6.60 -31.82
C GLU A 168 9.25 -7.98 -31.14
N GLN A 169 8.94 -8.03 -29.85
CA GLN A 169 8.88 -9.28 -29.07
C GLN A 169 7.51 -9.40 -28.43
N THR A 170 6.92 -10.59 -28.44
CA THR A 170 5.62 -10.83 -27.80
C THR A 170 5.70 -10.68 -26.28
N GLU A 171 6.86 -10.98 -25.70
CA GLU A 171 7.14 -10.86 -24.27
C GLU A 171 8.48 -10.16 -24.03
N TYR A 172 8.55 -9.34 -22.98
CA TYR A 172 9.76 -8.65 -22.54
C TYR A 172 10.02 -8.95 -21.07
N LEU A 173 11.21 -9.46 -20.75
CA LEU A 173 11.67 -9.62 -19.37
C LEU A 173 12.19 -8.29 -18.84
N LEU A 174 11.67 -7.87 -17.69
CA LEU A 174 12.16 -6.74 -16.93
C LEU A 174 13.04 -7.27 -15.81
N ASP A 175 14.36 -7.10 -15.98
CA ASP A 175 15.37 -7.53 -15.02
C ASP A 175 16.13 -6.32 -14.45
N PRO A 176 15.86 -5.93 -13.18
CA PRO A 176 16.52 -4.81 -12.53
C PRO A 176 18.01 -5.02 -12.29
N THR A 177 18.50 -6.26 -12.37
CA THR A 177 19.94 -6.55 -12.29
C THR A 177 20.68 -6.11 -13.55
N GLN A 178 19.99 -6.06 -14.69
CA GLN A 178 20.55 -5.61 -15.97
C GLN A 178 20.32 -4.12 -16.18
N GLN A 179 19.09 -3.65 -15.98
CA GLN A 179 18.75 -2.24 -16.08
C GLN A 179 17.50 -1.90 -15.27
N THR A 180 17.42 -0.68 -14.76
CA THR A 180 16.31 -0.21 -13.93
C THR A 180 15.31 0.67 -14.68
N THR A 181 15.57 0.95 -15.96
CA THR A 181 14.74 1.82 -16.80
C THR A 181 14.50 1.14 -18.14
N PHE A 182 13.24 1.05 -18.54
CA PHE A 182 12.80 0.37 -19.75
C PHE A 182 11.93 1.34 -20.57
N CYS A 183 12.49 1.82 -21.67
CA CYS A 183 11.85 2.79 -22.55
C CYS A 183 10.85 2.11 -23.48
N ILE A 184 9.63 2.65 -23.54
CA ILE A 184 8.55 2.18 -24.41
C ILE A 184 8.31 3.20 -25.52
N GLY A 185 8.23 2.72 -26.75
CA GLY A 185 7.85 3.57 -27.86
C GLY A 185 7.84 2.86 -29.19
N ARG A 186 7.32 3.57 -30.19
CA ARG A 186 7.28 3.10 -31.56
C ARG A 186 8.62 3.27 -32.26
N GLY A 187 9.14 2.18 -32.82
CA GLY A 187 10.47 2.09 -33.41
C GLY A 187 11.59 1.91 -32.38
N ARG A 188 12.68 1.25 -32.81
CA ARG A 188 13.83 0.95 -31.96
C ARG A 188 14.52 2.21 -31.44
N THR A 189 14.69 3.20 -32.29
CA THR A 189 15.38 4.45 -31.95
C THR A 189 14.56 5.66 -32.40
N THR A 190 14.68 6.74 -31.64
CA THR A 190 14.07 8.03 -31.97
C THR A 190 14.97 9.16 -31.53
N GLN A 191 14.85 10.31 -32.19
CA GLN A 191 15.42 11.54 -31.66
C GLN A 191 14.38 12.22 -30.76
N THR A 192 14.81 12.66 -29.59
CA THR A 192 14.01 13.49 -28.67
C THR A 192 13.95 14.92 -29.21
N SER A 193 13.08 15.75 -28.63
CA SER A 193 13.01 17.19 -28.93
C SER A 193 14.32 17.94 -28.66
N SER A 194 15.21 17.40 -27.82
CA SER A 194 16.55 17.92 -27.56
C SER A 194 17.61 17.46 -28.56
N GLY A 195 17.23 16.68 -29.58
CA GLY A 195 18.15 16.11 -30.57
C GLY A 195 18.95 14.89 -30.06
N ARG A 196 18.71 14.44 -28.82
CA ARG A 196 19.35 13.23 -28.29
C ARG A 196 18.69 11.99 -28.87
N VAL A 197 19.48 10.96 -29.13
CA VAL A 197 18.96 9.65 -29.52
C VAL A 197 18.48 8.93 -28.26
N ARG A 198 17.25 8.43 -28.31
CA ARG A 198 16.65 7.50 -27.34
C ARG A 198 16.48 6.15 -28.02
N THR A 199 16.85 5.09 -27.30
CA THR A 199 16.60 3.69 -27.69
C THR A 199 15.43 3.17 -26.85
N ASN A 200 14.45 2.55 -27.49
CA ASN A 200 13.36 1.88 -26.81
C ASN A 200 13.72 0.41 -26.57
N ASP A 201 13.50 -0.05 -25.34
CA ASP A 201 13.67 -1.43 -24.93
C ASP A 201 12.44 -2.26 -25.30
N ILE A 202 11.26 -1.66 -25.15
CA ILE A 202 9.97 -2.24 -25.51
C ILE A 202 9.50 -1.52 -26.78
N VAL A 203 9.68 -2.20 -27.90
CA VAL A 203 9.54 -1.63 -29.24
C VAL A 203 8.18 -1.99 -29.81
N ILE A 204 7.34 -0.98 -30.02
CA ILE A 204 6.14 -1.09 -30.86
C ILE A 204 6.58 -0.96 -32.33
N LEU A 205 6.21 -1.90 -33.18
CA LEU A 205 6.63 -1.89 -34.59
C LEU A 205 5.97 -0.75 -35.37
N ASN A 206 6.74 -0.12 -36.26
CA ASN A 206 6.25 0.74 -37.33
C ASN A 206 5.89 -0.07 -38.56
N ASP A 207 5.07 0.54 -39.42
CA ASP A 207 4.65 -0.01 -40.71
C ASP A 207 5.82 -0.42 -41.63
N ASN A 208 6.98 0.24 -41.48
CA ASN A 208 8.19 -0.03 -42.25
C ASN A 208 9.17 -0.98 -41.56
N ASP A 209 8.87 -1.42 -40.33
CA ASP A 209 9.77 -2.32 -39.59
C ASP A 209 9.64 -3.77 -40.13
N PRO A 210 10.74 -4.53 -40.18
CA PRO A 210 10.69 -5.93 -40.59
C PRO A 210 9.72 -6.74 -39.73
N GLY A 211 8.85 -7.51 -40.38
CA GLY A 211 7.87 -8.36 -39.69
C GLY A 211 6.60 -7.64 -39.24
N PHE A 212 6.41 -6.36 -39.58
CA PHE A 212 5.14 -5.68 -39.38
C PHE A 212 3.99 -6.36 -40.15
N ASP A 213 2.89 -6.60 -39.43
CA ASP A 213 1.65 -7.17 -39.90
C ASP A 213 0.58 -6.06 -39.86
N PRO A 214 0.04 -5.62 -41.01
CA PRO A 214 -0.91 -4.53 -41.07
C PRO A 214 -2.20 -4.76 -40.28
N GLU A 215 -2.64 -6.00 -40.09
CA GLU A 215 -3.84 -6.31 -39.32
C GLU A 215 -3.56 -6.23 -37.82
N LYS A 216 -2.47 -6.84 -37.35
CA LYS A 216 -2.08 -6.81 -35.93
C LYS A 216 -1.57 -5.44 -35.48
N GLY A 217 -0.87 -4.75 -36.36
CA GLY A 217 -0.20 -3.48 -36.12
C GLY A 217 -1.05 -2.25 -36.45
N ALA A 218 -2.30 -2.41 -36.90
CA ALA A 218 -3.17 -1.30 -37.33
C ALA A 218 -3.26 -0.14 -36.32
N GLY A 219 -3.20 -0.46 -35.02
CA GLY A 219 -3.25 0.50 -33.91
C GLY A 219 -1.90 1.11 -33.50
N ASN A 220 -0.78 0.59 -33.98
CA ASN A 220 0.55 0.98 -33.52
C ASN A 220 0.89 2.44 -33.82
N GLY A 221 0.32 3.01 -34.89
CA GLY A 221 0.53 4.42 -35.27
C GLY A 221 0.12 5.42 -34.18
N ALA A 222 -0.81 5.05 -33.30
CA ALA A 222 -1.24 5.85 -32.15
C ALA A 222 -0.23 5.84 -30.99
N VAL A 223 0.81 5.01 -31.06
CA VAL A 223 1.91 5.03 -30.09
C VAL A 223 3.01 5.96 -30.58
N SER A 224 3.43 6.85 -29.70
CA SER A 224 4.54 7.77 -29.93
C SER A 224 5.88 7.04 -29.94
N ARG A 225 6.86 7.64 -30.62
CA ARG A 225 8.23 7.13 -30.63
C ARG A 225 8.91 7.16 -29.26
N ALA A 226 8.50 8.08 -28.38
CA ALA A 226 8.85 8.12 -26.96
C ALA A 226 7.55 8.29 -26.16
N HIS A 227 6.93 7.18 -25.77
CA HIS A 227 5.56 7.19 -25.24
C HIS A 227 5.53 7.07 -23.71
N ALA A 228 6.25 6.10 -23.17
CA ALA A 228 6.30 5.85 -21.74
C ALA A 228 7.62 5.19 -21.35
N THR A 229 7.88 5.12 -20.05
CA THR A 229 9.04 4.47 -19.46
C THR A 229 8.60 3.69 -18.24
N ILE A 230 9.00 2.43 -18.11
CA ILE A 230 8.87 1.68 -16.87
C ILE A 230 10.17 1.80 -16.09
N ARG A 231 10.09 2.16 -14.82
CA ARG A 231 11.25 2.25 -13.92
C ARG A 231 11.08 1.32 -12.74
N TYR A 232 12.14 0.58 -12.43
CA TYR A 232 12.26 -0.15 -11.19
C TYR A 232 12.89 0.72 -10.12
N ASN A 233 12.20 0.86 -8.99
CA ASN A 233 12.73 1.47 -7.80
C ASN A 233 13.33 0.39 -6.89
N MET A 234 14.66 0.34 -6.80
CA MET A 234 15.37 -0.62 -5.95
C MET A 234 14.90 -0.54 -4.49
N ALA A 235 14.77 0.67 -3.96
CA ALA A 235 14.35 0.97 -2.60
C ALA A 235 12.98 0.36 -2.26
N GLN A 236 12.02 0.54 -3.18
CA GLN A 236 10.63 0.11 -3.01
C GLN A 236 10.36 -1.28 -3.61
N ARG A 237 11.39 -1.89 -4.20
CA ARG A 237 11.33 -3.13 -4.97
C ARG A 237 10.15 -3.20 -5.94
N GLN A 238 9.91 -2.09 -6.64
CA GLN A 238 8.70 -1.91 -7.41
C GLN A 238 8.95 -1.30 -8.79
N TYR A 239 8.18 -1.77 -9.77
CA TYR A 239 8.00 -1.11 -11.06
C TYR A 239 6.93 -0.01 -11.02
N ALA A 240 7.22 1.11 -11.65
CA ALA A 240 6.26 2.17 -11.91
C ALA A 240 6.32 2.60 -13.38
N LEU A 241 5.17 2.94 -13.95
CA LEU A 241 5.05 3.57 -15.25
C LEU A 241 5.22 5.09 -15.10
N LEU A 242 6.02 5.68 -15.97
CA LEU A 242 6.17 7.11 -16.15
C LEU A 242 5.76 7.43 -17.57
N VAL A 243 4.94 8.46 -17.75
CA VAL A 243 4.48 8.84 -19.08
C VAL A 243 5.41 9.90 -19.64
N ASP A 244 5.96 9.61 -20.81
CA ASP A 244 6.84 10.53 -21.53
C ASP A 244 5.99 11.53 -22.33
N ALA A 245 6.62 12.58 -22.85
CA ALA A 245 5.92 13.66 -23.56
C ALA A 245 4.98 13.15 -24.68
N GLY A 246 5.33 12.06 -25.36
CA GLY A 246 4.52 11.47 -26.43
C GLY A 246 3.37 10.56 -25.96
N GLY A 247 3.30 10.19 -24.68
CA GLY A 247 2.17 9.45 -24.10
C GLY A 247 1.15 10.35 -23.40
N LEU A 248 1.46 11.64 -23.24
CA LEU A 248 0.58 12.63 -22.61
C LEU A 248 -0.52 13.10 -23.57
N PRO A 249 -1.70 13.49 -23.03
CA PRO A 249 -2.80 14.10 -23.80
C PRO A 249 -2.40 15.29 -24.68
N ALA A 250 -1.42 16.08 -24.23
CA ALA A 250 -0.90 17.22 -24.98
C ALA A 250 -0.30 16.83 -26.35
N SER A 251 0.12 15.58 -26.52
CA SER A 251 0.63 15.04 -27.80
C SER A 251 -0.47 14.42 -28.69
N GLY A 252 -1.74 14.49 -28.26
CA GLY A 252 -2.87 13.82 -28.91
C GLY A 252 -3.02 12.33 -28.55
N ASN A 253 -2.13 11.80 -27.71
CA ASN A 253 -2.14 10.42 -27.27
C ASN A 253 -2.63 10.27 -25.83
N LYS A 254 -2.85 9.04 -25.38
CA LYS A 254 -3.27 8.75 -24.00
C LYS A 254 -2.58 7.49 -23.51
N THR A 255 -2.24 7.49 -22.23
CA THR A 255 -1.77 6.31 -21.52
C THR A 255 -2.74 6.00 -20.39
N LYS A 256 -3.17 4.75 -20.26
CA LYS A 256 -4.04 4.30 -19.17
C LYS A 256 -3.51 3.01 -18.57
N ILE A 257 -3.82 2.81 -17.29
CA ILE A 257 -3.57 1.57 -16.56
C ILE A 257 -4.92 1.03 -16.12
N PHE A 258 -5.22 -0.21 -16.52
CA PHE A 258 -6.37 -0.97 -16.02
C PHE A 258 -5.85 -1.98 -15.02
N HIS A 259 -6.35 -1.88 -13.81
CA HIS A 259 -5.97 -2.77 -12.72
C HIS A 259 -6.84 -4.04 -12.74
N PRO A 260 -6.40 -5.15 -12.10
CA PRO A 260 -7.18 -6.38 -11.99
C PRO A 260 -8.52 -6.24 -11.25
N ASP A 261 -8.69 -5.16 -10.49
CA ASP A 261 -9.93 -4.81 -9.77
C ASP A 261 -10.88 -3.93 -10.61
N ASP A 262 -10.70 -3.91 -11.93
CA ASP A 262 -11.43 -3.08 -12.90
C ASP A 262 -11.29 -1.57 -12.73
N ARG A 263 -10.42 -1.10 -11.82
CA ARG A 263 -10.11 0.31 -11.66
C ARG A 263 -9.24 0.78 -12.84
N MET A 264 -9.60 1.93 -13.41
CA MET A 264 -8.81 2.58 -14.46
C MET A 264 -8.15 3.84 -13.93
N GLU A 265 -6.83 3.93 -14.09
CA GLU A 265 -6.04 5.11 -13.78
C GLU A 265 -5.52 5.75 -15.08
N ARG A 266 -5.72 7.07 -15.21
CA ARG A 266 -5.19 7.84 -16.33
C ARG A 266 -3.78 8.30 -15.97
N ALA A 267 -2.82 7.92 -16.81
CA ALA A 267 -1.45 8.33 -16.66
C ALA A 267 -1.22 9.57 -17.55
N ASP A 268 -1.62 10.75 -17.05
CA ASP A 268 -1.68 12.00 -17.82
C ASP A 268 -0.89 13.16 -17.19
N ILE A 269 -0.20 12.92 -16.07
CA ILE A 269 0.62 13.92 -15.39
C ILE A 269 2.10 13.67 -15.68
N ALA A 270 2.74 14.65 -16.33
CA ALA A 270 4.16 14.61 -16.63
C ALA A 270 5.00 14.47 -15.34
N GLY A 271 5.95 13.52 -15.35
CA GLY A 271 6.85 13.29 -14.21
C GLY A 271 6.23 12.57 -13.02
N MET A 272 4.93 12.24 -13.06
CA MET A 272 4.30 11.39 -12.06
C MET A 272 4.65 9.92 -12.32
N SER A 273 4.93 9.18 -11.23
CA SER A 273 5.12 7.73 -11.27
C SER A 273 3.82 7.02 -10.90
N TYR A 274 3.39 6.09 -11.73
CA TYR A 274 2.20 5.28 -11.54
C TYR A 274 2.62 3.86 -11.15
N PRO A 275 2.47 3.45 -9.89
CA PRO A 275 2.95 2.16 -9.42
C PRO A 275 2.24 1.01 -10.14
N LEU A 276 2.99 0.04 -10.68
CA LEU A 276 2.44 -1.14 -11.33
C LEU A 276 2.31 -2.30 -10.34
N GLN A 277 1.27 -3.11 -10.52
CA GLN A 277 1.02 -4.35 -9.78
C GLN A 277 0.79 -5.52 -10.75
N HIS A 278 1.03 -6.74 -10.29
CA HIS A 278 0.79 -7.94 -11.09
C HIS A 278 -0.64 -7.96 -11.62
N GLY A 279 -0.79 -8.20 -12.93
CA GLY A 279 -2.08 -8.25 -13.63
C GLY A 279 -2.52 -6.92 -14.25
N ASP A 280 -1.78 -5.83 -14.05
CA ASP A 280 -2.11 -4.55 -14.68
C ASP A 280 -2.03 -4.64 -16.22
N GLN A 281 -2.97 -4.00 -16.90
CA GLN A 281 -2.92 -3.77 -18.34
C GLN A 281 -2.61 -2.30 -18.64
N ILE A 282 -1.60 -2.06 -19.46
CA ILE A 282 -1.13 -0.74 -19.85
C ILE A 282 -1.59 -0.48 -21.29
N GLU A 283 -2.53 0.45 -21.47
CA GLU A 283 -3.02 0.89 -22.77
C GLU A 283 -2.21 2.12 -23.24
N LEU A 284 -1.60 2.01 -24.42
CA LEU A 284 -0.77 3.01 -25.07
C LEU A 284 -1.47 3.52 -26.33
N GLY A 285 -1.64 4.83 -26.45
CA GLY A 285 -2.29 5.45 -27.62
C GLY A 285 -3.77 5.04 -27.81
N GLY A 286 -4.36 4.33 -26.85
CA GLY A 286 -5.71 3.78 -26.98
C GLY A 286 -5.86 2.56 -27.88
N SER A 287 -4.76 1.94 -28.33
CA SER A 287 -4.83 0.85 -29.31
C SER A 287 -3.86 -0.31 -29.04
N VAL A 288 -2.73 -0.04 -28.38
CA VAL A 288 -1.76 -1.08 -28.00
C VAL A 288 -1.90 -1.38 -26.52
N THR A 289 -1.96 -2.65 -26.15
CA THR A 289 -2.15 -3.08 -24.76
C THR A 289 -1.05 -4.06 -24.35
N LEU A 290 -0.39 -3.76 -23.24
CA LEU A 290 0.62 -4.63 -22.62
C LEU A 290 0.10 -5.13 -21.27
N HIS A 291 0.28 -6.40 -20.96
CA HIS A 291 -0.03 -7.01 -19.67
C HIS A 291 1.23 -7.13 -18.83
N PHE A 292 1.19 -6.63 -17.60
CA PHE A 292 2.31 -6.62 -16.67
C PHE A 292 2.17 -7.72 -15.62
N GLU A 293 3.21 -8.54 -15.46
CA GLU A 293 3.23 -9.65 -14.52
C GLU A 293 4.51 -9.64 -13.70
N LEU A 294 4.39 -9.65 -12.37
CA LEU A 294 5.51 -9.97 -11.47
C LEU A 294 5.89 -11.46 -11.57
N ARG A 295 7.18 -11.77 -11.40
CA ARG A 295 7.77 -13.13 -11.49
C ARG A 295 8.40 -13.62 -10.20
#